data_AF-K0K7P6-F1
#
_entry.id   AF-K0K7P6-F1
#
_cell.length_a   1.000
_cell.length_b   1.000
_cell.length_c   1.000
_cell.angle_alpha   90.00
_cell.angle_beta   90.00
_cell.angle_gamma   90.00
#
_symmetry.space_group_name_H-M   'P 1'
#
loop_
_entity.id
_entity.type
_entity.pdbx_description
1 polymer ?
#
loop_
_entity_poly.entity_id
_entity_poly.type
_entity_poly.pdbx_seq_one_letter_code
_entity_poly.pdbx_strand_id
1 'polypeptide(L)'
;MRVLSPTRSRAPELERAREQARALRAARPDVRDKVVKSLLPTWLTKQYLSSLKRAGAVMVAAGLASYAANLDAPWYYHAVDVLLLVLGLATLWGVLIEIRTRRVEATRLREHGPDEYDTLEDAGVRVATRPWWRNLLGRLFDLAVLALPVLVAVRAWSAGDWLGGLAAIAAIGCVVAATVYYLLAAREVGRWRQDFLIQERLTLPPVREDWQVLLG
;
A
#
# COMPACT_ATOMS: atom_id res chain seq x y z
N MET A 1 46.90 -21.95 4.00
CA MET A 1 46.36 -20.70 4.58
C MET A 1 44.84 -20.75 4.52
N ARG A 2 44.17 -20.95 5.67
CA ARG A 2 42.70 -20.85 5.77
C ARG A 2 42.34 -19.39 5.96
N VAL A 3 41.64 -18.80 4.99
CA VAL A 3 41.03 -17.48 5.11
C VAL A 3 39.87 -17.62 6.09
N LEU A 4 40.03 -17.02 7.27
CA LEU A 4 38.99 -16.92 8.28
C LEU A 4 37.83 -16.08 7.73
N SER A 5 36.65 -16.67 7.66
CA SER A 5 35.39 -15.98 7.33
C SER A 5 35.03 -15.02 8.49
N PRO A 6 34.95 -13.69 8.27
CA PRO A 6 34.53 -12.76 9.31
C PRO A 6 33.03 -12.50 9.16
N THR A 7 32.18 -13.46 9.54
CA THR A 7 30.71 -13.29 9.54
C THR A 7 30.12 -13.01 10.94
N ARG A 8 30.95 -12.90 11.99
CA ARG A 8 30.47 -12.78 13.38
C ARG A 8 30.49 -11.38 14.01
N SER A 9 30.98 -10.32 13.38
CA SER A 9 31.10 -8.99 14.01
C SER A 9 30.17 -7.88 13.49
N ARG A 10 29.42 -8.10 12.40
CA ARG A 10 28.59 -7.03 11.78
C ARG A 10 27.21 -6.83 12.44
N ALA A 11 26.75 -7.78 13.25
CA ALA A 11 25.45 -7.69 13.92
C ALA A 11 25.28 -6.42 14.80
N PRO A 12 26.21 -6.07 15.70
CA PRO A 12 26.07 -4.87 16.52
C PRO A 12 26.18 -3.56 15.72
N GLU A 13 26.99 -3.52 14.66
CA GLU A 13 27.11 -2.35 13.78
C GLU A 13 25.80 -2.11 13.00
N LEU A 14 25.21 -3.19 12.50
CA LEU A 14 23.97 -3.16 11.74
C LEU A 14 22.76 -2.79 12.61
N GLU A 15 22.72 -3.22 13.87
CA GLU A 15 21.71 -2.79 14.84
C GLU A 15 21.85 -1.30 15.18
N ARG A 16 23.06 -0.81 15.47
CA ARG A 16 23.31 0.61 15.71
C ARG A 16 22.93 1.48 14.50
N ALA A 17 23.31 1.08 13.30
CA ALA A 17 22.96 1.81 12.08
C ALA A 17 21.43 1.85 11.88
N ARG A 18 20.70 0.76 12.16
CA ARG A 18 19.23 0.75 12.14
C ARG A 18 18.61 1.67 13.19
N GLU A 19 19.15 1.69 14.41
CA GLU A 19 18.67 2.58 15.47
C GLU A 19 18.87 4.05 15.12
N GLN A 20 20.05 4.41 14.61
CA GLN A 20 20.34 5.77 14.15
C GLN A 20 19.44 6.18 12.99
N ALA A 21 19.23 5.30 12.00
CA ALA A 21 18.32 5.58 10.90
C ALA A 21 16.87 5.77 11.38
N ARG A 22 16.42 4.99 12.37
CA ARG A 22 15.10 5.19 13.01
C ARG A 22 15.03 6.51 13.76
N ALA A 23 16.08 6.87 14.50
CA ALA A 23 16.15 8.13 15.23
C ALA A 23 16.10 9.32 14.28
N LEU A 24 16.85 9.30 13.16
CA LEU A 24 16.81 10.36 12.15
C LEU A 24 15.41 10.50 11.56
N ARG A 25 14.78 9.38 11.18
CA ARG A 25 13.39 9.39 10.68
C ARG A 25 12.41 10.00 11.69
N ALA A 26 12.55 9.65 12.97
CA ALA A 26 11.68 10.16 14.03
C ALA A 26 11.91 11.65 14.32
N ALA A 27 13.14 12.14 14.12
CA ALA A 27 13.52 13.53 14.31
C ALA A 27 13.18 14.45 13.12
N ARG A 28 12.59 13.92 12.05
CA ARG A 28 12.22 14.72 10.88
C ARG A 28 11.23 15.83 11.25
N PRO A 29 11.35 17.02 10.65
CA PRO A 29 10.44 18.12 10.91
C PRO A 29 9.02 17.75 10.50
N ASP A 30 8.06 17.98 11.41
CA ASP A 30 6.64 17.88 11.08
C ASP A 30 6.22 19.15 10.34
N VAL A 31 5.84 18.99 9.08
CA VAL A 31 5.42 20.09 8.18
C VAL A 31 3.93 20.04 7.87
N ARG A 32 3.14 19.30 8.65
CA ARG A 32 1.69 19.10 8.42
C ARG A 32 0.90 20.41 8.40
N ASP A 33 1.32 21.38 9.20
CA ASP A 33 0.76 22.73 9.28
C ASP A 33 1.00 23.56 8.00
N LYS A 34 2.08 23.27 7.27
CA LYS A 34 2.47 23.98 6.04
C LYS A 34 1.93 23.34 4.76
N VAL A 35 1.16 22.27 4.85
CA VAL A 35 0.59 21.59 3.68
C VAL A 35 -0.55 22.42 3.07
N VAL A 36 -0.22 23.26 2.10
CA VAL A 36 -1.21 24.02 1.32
C VAL A 36 -1.68 23.21 0.11
N LYS A 37 -2.99 22.94 0.01
CA LYS A 37 -3.59 22.09 -1.03
C LYS A 37 -3.30 22.53 -2.47
N SER A 38 -3.07 23.82 -2.72
CA SER A 38 -2.84 24.40 -4.05
C SER A 38 -1.38 24.42 -4.49
N LEU A 39 -0.42 24.28 -3.57
CA LEU A 39 1.02 24.40 -3.86
C LEU A 39 1.66 23.11 -4.35
N LEU A 40 0.93 21.99 -4.27
CA LEU A 40 1.45 20.67 -4.63
C LEU A 40 0.93 20.24 -6.00
N PRO A 41 1.80 19.71 -6.88
CA PRO A 41 1.39 19.36 -8.23
C PRO A 41 0.25 18.35 -8.26
N THR A 42 -0.78 18.63 -9.04
CA THR A 42 -1.97 17.76 -9.13
C THR A 42 -1.61 16.35 -9.61
N TRP A 43 -0.59 16.21 -10.46
CA TRP A 43 -0.12 14.93 -10.99
C TRP A 43 0.35 13.96 -9.90
N LEU A 44 0.95 14.48 -8.82
CA LEU A 44 1.47 13.73 -7.66
C LEU A 44 0.38 12.89 -6.97
N THR A 45 -0.87 13.33 -7.10
CA THR A 45 -2.06 12.68 -6.55
C THR A 45 -2.88 11.89 -7.59
N LYS A 46 -2.85 12.29 -8.86
CA LYS A 46 -3.73 11.71 -9.89
C LYS A 46 -3.10 10.55 -10.64
N GLN A 47 -1.82 10.64 -11.01
CA GLN A 47 -1.21 9.69 -11.95
C GLN A 47 -1.09 8.29 -11.33
N TYR A 48 -0.45 8.20 -10.17
CA TYR A 48 -0.10 6.93 -9.52
C TYR A 48 -1.20 6.33 -8.61
N LEU A 49 -2.29 7.07 -8.37
CA LEU A 49 -3.38 6.61 -7.48
C LEU A 49 -4.70 6.43 -8.22
N SER A 50 -4.76 6.77 -9.50
CA SER A 50 -5.98 6.66 -10.31
C SER A 50 -6.46 5.21 -10.42
N SER A 51 -5.55 4.25 -10.57
CA SER A 51 -5.83 2.81 -10.62
C SER A 51 -6.46 2.32 -9.32
N LEU A 52 -5.85 2.63 -8.17
CA LEU A 52 -6.38 2.29 -6.85
C LEU A 52 -7.74 2.94 -6.57
N LYS A 53 -7.91 4.21 -6.96
CA LYS A 53 -9.18 4.91 -6.81
C LYS A 53 -10.29 4.25 -7.64
N ARG A 54 -9.99 3.90 -8.89
CA ARG A 54 -10.95 3.21 -9.78
C ARG A 54 -11.28 1.82 -9.24
N ALA A 55 -10.30 1.05 -8.80
CA ALA A 55 -10.50 -0.27 -8.21
C ALA A 55 -11.43 -0.18 -6.98
N GLY A 56 -11.14 0.72 -6.04
CA GLY A 56 -11.99 0.94 -4.87
C GLY A 56 -13.41 1.38 -5.23
N ALA A 57 -13.56 2.29 -6.20
CA ALA A 57 -14.87 2.74 -6.67
C ALA A 57 -15.69 1.63 -7.34
N VAL A 58 -15.04 0.78 -8.16
CA VAL A 58 -15.68 -0.37 -8.81
C VAL A 58 -16.14 -1.38 -7.76
N MET A 59 -15.33 -1.67 -6.74
CA MET A 59 -15.72 -2.55 -5.63
C MET A 59 -16.94 -2.02 -4.87
N VAL A 60 -16.96 -0.73 -4.53
CA VAL A 60 -18.12 -0.11 -3.86
C VAL A 60 -19.36 -0.17 -4.75
N ALA A 61 -19.24 0.20 -6.02
CA ALA A 61 -20.36 0.17 -6.96
C ALA A 61 -20.89 -1.26 -7.17
N ALA A 62 -20.01 -2.25 -7.29
CA ALA A 62 -20.38 -3.66 -7.40
C ALA A 62 -21.09 -4.17 -6.14
N GLY A 63 -20.59 -3.83 -4.95
CA GLY A 63 -21.24 -4.18 -3.69
C GLY A 63 -22.63 -3.56 -3.55
N LEU A 64 -22.80 -2.29 -3.93
CA LEU A 64 -24.11 -1.62 -3.91
C LEU A 64 -25.09 -2.19 -4.94
N ALA A 65 -24.61 -2.45 -6.16
CA ALA A 65 -25.44 -3.03 -7.22
C ALA A 65 -25.89 -4.46 -6.87
N SER A 66 -24.97 -5.27 -6.33
CA SER A 66 -25.27 -6.64 -5.87
C SER A 66 -26.26 -6.63 -4.70
N TYR A 67 -26.08 -5.73 -3.73
CA TYR A 67 -27.02 -5.58 -2.62
C TYR A 67 -28.42 -5.19 -3.10
N ALA A 68 -28.53 -4.23 -4.02
CA ALA A 68 -29.80 -3.79 -4.58
C ALA A 68 -30.49 -4.89 -5.41
N ALA A 69 -29.73 -5.72 -6.11
CA ALA A 69 -30.25 -6.84 -6.90
C ALA A 69 -30.74 -8.01 -6.04
N ASN A 70 -30.27 -8.13 -4.79
CA ASN A 70 -30.49 -9.29 -3.93
C ASN A 70 -31.20 -8.95 -2.62
N LEU A 71 -32.07 -7.93 -2.58
CA LEU A 71 -32.72 -7.45 -1.35
C LEU A 71 -33.49 -8.52 -0.56
N ASP A 72 -34.08 -9.49 -1.26
CA ASP A 72 -34.85 -10.59 -0.65
C ASP A 72 -34.02 -11.88 -0.43
N ALA A 73 -32.72 -11.83 -0.71
CA ALA A 73 -31.85 -13.00 -0.59
C ALA A 73 -31.51 -13.31 0.87
N PRO A 74 -31.20 -14.58 1.19
CA PRO A 74 -30.68 -14.94 2.50
C PRO A 74 -29.41 -14.15 2.88
N TRP A 75 -29.25 -13.88 4.19
CA TRP A 75 -28.19 -13.02 4.74
C TRP A 75 -26.76 -13.35 4.27
N TYR A 76 -26.48 -14.60 3.93
CA TYR A 76 -25.14 -15.03 3.52
C TYR A 76 -24.73 -14.53 2.13
N TYR A 77 -25.68 -14.15 1.26
CA TYR A 77 -25.37 -13.48 -0.01
C TYR A 77 -24.85 -12.05 0.23
N HIS A 78 -25.40 -11.37 1.24
CA HIS A 78 -24.95 -10.04 1.63
C HIS A 78 -23.56 -10.01 2.28
N ALA A 79 -23.02 -11.16 2.70
CA ALA A 79 -21.65 -11.23 3.20
C ALA A 79 -20.63 -10.82 2.11
N VAL A 80 -20.91 -11.13 0.84
CA VAL A 80 -20.06 -10.73 -0.30
C VAL A 80 -20.23 -9.23 -0.58
N ASP A 81 -21.44 -8.69 -0.48
CA ASP A 81 -21.71 -7.26 -0.64
C ASP A 81 -20.94 -6.44 0.40
N VAL A 82 -21.07 -6.84 1.68
CA VAL A 82 -20.35 -6.20 2.80
C VAL A 82 -18.84 -6.29 2.59
N LEU A 83 -18.33 -7.43 2.14
CA LEU A 83 -16.91 -7.59 1.84
C LEU A 83 -16.45 -6.61 0.75
N LEU A 84 -17.18 -6.51 -0.37
CA LEU A 84 -16.86 -5.59 -1.47
C LEU A 84 -16.91 -4.13 -1.02
N LEU A 85 -17.92 -3.75 -0.22
CA LEU A 85 -18.05 -2.41 0.34
C LEU A 85 -16.89 -2.08 1.28
N VAL A 86 -16.58 -2.97 2.23
CA VAL A 86 -15.48 -2.76 3.19
C VAL A 86 -14.14 -2.67 2.47
N LEU A 87 -13.85 -3.57 1.52
CA LEU A 87 -12.62 -3.54 0.73
C LEU A 87 -12.53 -2.28 -0.13
N GLY A 88 -13.62 -1.92 -0.82
CA GLY A 88 -13.67 -0.74 -1.67
C GLY A 88 -13.48 0.54 -0.88
N LEU A 89 -14.16 0.70 0.26
CA LEU A 89 -14.00 1.84 1.16
C LEU A 89 -12.61 1.89 1.80
N ALA A 90 -12.06 0.75 2.24
CA ALA A 90 -10.71 0.68 2.76
C ALA A 90 -9.66 1.08 1.70
N THR A 91 -9.87 0.66 0.45
CA THR A 91 -9.02 1.04 -0.70
C THR A 91 -9.06 2.56 -0.92
N LEU A 92 -10.26 3.14 -0.98
CA LEU A 92 -10.45 4.58 -1.16
C LEU A 92 -9.87 5.39 0.01
N TRP A 93 -10.06 4.91 1.24
CA TRP A 93 -9.48 5.51 2.43
C TRP A 93 -7.95 5.45 2.41
N GLY A 94 -7.38 4.31 1.98
CA GLY A 94 -5.95 4.16 1.75
C GLY A 94 -5.40 5.16 0.74
N VAL A 95 -6.13 5.41 -0.35
CA VAL A 95 -5.78 6.45 -1.33
C VAL A 95 -5.76 7.84 -0.69
N LEU A 96 -6.73 8.16 0.17
CA LEU A 96 -6.77 9.46 0.86
C LEU A 96 -5.59 9.63 1.83
N ILE A 97 -5.27 8.58 2.60
CA ILE A 97 -4.09 8.57 3.47
C ILE A 97 -2.83 8.78 2.63
N GLU A 98 -2.68 8.02 1.54
CA GLU A 98 -1.52 8.10 0.66
C GLU A 98 -1.36 9.49 0.03
N ILE A 99 -2.46 10.11 -0.42
CA ILE A 99 -2.46 11.51 -0.88
C ILE A 99 -1.95 12.43 0.23
N ARG A 100 -2.45 12.30 1.46
CA ARG A 100 -2.02 13.13 2.58
C ARG A 100 -0.54 12.93 2.89
N THR A 101 -0.08 11.68 2.95
CA THR A 101 1.32 11.33 3.21
C THR A 101 2.24 11.89 2.14
N ARG A 102 1.92 11.71 0.86
CA ARG A 102 2.70 12.27 -0.25
C ARG A 102 2.76 13.78 -0.22
N ARG A 103 1.67 14.43 0.19
CA ARG A 103 1.65 15.89 0.31
C ARG A 103 2.56 16.40 1.41
N VAL A 104 2.48 15.80 2.61
CA VAL A 104 3.38 16.12 3.73
C VAL A 104 4.84 15.89 3.32
N GLU A 105 5.11 14.75 2.69
CA GLU A 105 6.45 14.37 2.24
C GLU A 105 7.01 15.30 1.17
N ALA A 106 6.20 15.68 0.17
CA ALA A 106 6.59 16.64 -0.86
C ALA A 106 6.85 18.04 -0.30
N THR A 107 6.01 18.51 0.64
CA THR A 107 6.25 19.77 1.36
C THR A 107 7.56 19.71 2.15
N ARG A 108 7.82 18.61 2.87
CA ARG A 108 9.07 18.42 3.63
C ARG A 108 10.28 18.50 2.69
N LEU A 109 10.24 17.76 1.59
CA LEU A 109 11.32 17.76 0.58
C LEU A 109 11.58 19.14 0.00
N ARG A 110 10.53 19.94 -0.22
CA ARG A 110 10.66 21.29 -0.77
C ARG A 110 11.24 22.30 0.22
N GLU A 111 10.87 22.20 1.50
CA GLU A 111 11.30 23.15 2.52
C GLU A 111 12.65 22.81 3.16
N HIS A 112 12.90 21.52 3.38
CA HIS A 112 14.06 21.04 4.14
C HIS A 112 15.05 20.23 3.30
N GLY A 113 14.71 19.95 2.04
CA GLY A 113 15.51 19.11 1.17
C GLY A 113 15.40 17.61 1.50
N PRO A 114 15.96 16.75 0.63
CA PRO A 114 16.16 15.34 0.94
C PRO A 114 17.25 15.14 2.01
N ASP A 115 17.10 14.08 2.80
CA ASP A 115 18.07 13.66 3.81
C ASP A 115 18.68 12.28 3.47
N GLU A 116 19.70 11.87 4.23
CA GLU A 116 20.43 10.60 4.00
C GLU A 116 19.53 9.35 4.16
N TYR A 117 18.47 9.46 4.98
CA TYR A 117 17.51 8.36 5.11
C TYR A 117 16.66 8.22 3.85
N ASP A 118 16.41 9.31 3.11
CA ASP A 118 15.73 9.24 1.82
C ASP A 118 16.53 8.43 0.80
N THR A 119 17.86 8.55 0.85
CA THR A 119 18.78 7.75 0.03
C THR A 119 18.74 6.27 0.43
N LEU A 120 18.66 5.95 1.74
CA LEU A 120 18.46 4.58 2.20
C LEU A 120 17.11 3.99 1.75
N GLU A 121 16.04 4.79 1.82
CA GLU A 121 14.71 4.37 1.41
C GLU A 121 14.61 4.15 -0.11
N ASP A 122 15.27 5.00 -0.92
CA ASP A 122 15.37 4.84 -2.37
C ASP A 122 16.22 3.61 -2.76
N ALA A 123 17.24 3.27 -1.96
CA ALA A 123 17.99 2.02 -2.09
C ALA A 123 17.20 0.77 -1.65
N GLY A 124 15.95 0.92 -1.18
CA GLY A 124 15.09 -0.19 -0.79
C GLY A 124 15.30 -0.70 0.64
N VAL A 125 16.10 -0.01 1.46
CA VAL A 125 16.38 -0.40 2.84
C VAL A 125 15.14 -0.15 3.72
N ARG A 126 14.50 -1.22 4.16
CA ARG A 126 13.34 -1.15 5.09
C ARG A 126 13.79 -1.28 6.53
N VAL A 127 13.97 -0.15 7.21
CA VAL A 127 14.41 -0.10 8.62
C VAL A 127 13.28 -0.45 9.61
N ALA A 128 12.02 -0.40 9.17
CA ALA A 128 10.86 -0.73 10.00
C ALA A 128 10.52 -2.23 9.93
N THR A 129 10.68 -2.91 11.07
CA THR A 129 10.18 -4.28 11.27
C THR A 129 8.68 -4.24 11.54
N ARG A 130 7.87 -4.75 10.62
CA ARG A 130 6.43 -4.98 10.88
C ARG A 130 6.29 -6.19 11.81
N PRO A 131 5.39 -6.15 12.81
CA PRO A 131 5.16 -7.31 13.66
C PRO A 131 4.64 -8.50 12.84
N TRP A 132 5.11 -9.71 13.15
CA TRP A 132 4.82 -10.92 12.37
C TRP A 132 3.33 -11.25 12.30
N TRP A 133 2.57 -10.99 13.37
CA TRP A 133 1.13 -11.25 13.44
C TRP A 133 0.34 -10.46 12.39
N ARG A 134 0.83 -9.28 11.99
CA ARG A 134 0.19 -8.47 10.95
C ARG A 134 0.26 -9.15 9.59
N ASN A 135 1.34 -9.90 9.32
CA ASN A 135 1.44 -10.70 8.10
C ASN A 135 0.52 -11.91 8.14
N LEU A 136 0.36 -12.55 9.30
CA LEU A 136 -0.57 -13.67 9.48
C LEU A 136 -2.03 -13.21 9.27
N LEU A 137 -2.44 -12.11 9.93
CA LEU A 137 -3.78 -11.54 9.74
C LEU A 137 -4.02 -11.14 8.29
N GLY A 138 -3.02 -10.56 7.61
CA GLY A 138 -3.11 -10.24 6.19
C GLY A 138 -3.40 -11.47 5.33
N ARG A 139 -2.65 -12.57 5.54
CA ARG A 139 -2.87 -13.83 4.80
C ARG A 139 -4.24 -14.46 5.07
N LEU A 140 -4.69 -14.45 6.33
CA LEU A 140 -6.02 -14.95 6.69
C LEU A 140 -7.13 -14.13 6.05
N PHE A 141 -6.95 -12.81 6.02
CA PHE A 141 -7.86 -11.91 5.34
C PHE A 141 -7.89 -12.16 3.83
N ASP A 142 -6.74 -12.28 3.18
CA ASP A 142 -6.64 -12.59 1.74
C ASP A 142 -7.33 -13.93 1.40
N LEU A 143 -7.17 -14.94 2.26
CA LEU A 143 -7.85 -16.23 2.12
C LEU A 143 -9.37 -16.08 2.27
N ALA A 144 -9.84 -15.33 3.26
CA ALA A 144 -11.27 -15.11 3.46
C ALA A 144 -11.90 -14.35 2.28
N VAL A 145 -11.20 -13.34 1.76
CA VAL A 145 -11.63 -12.53 0.62
C VAL A 145 -11.82 -13.36 -0.65
N LEU A 146 -11.01 -14.40 -0.86
CA LEU A 146 -11.14 -15.32 -1.99
C LEU A 146 -12.13 -16.46 -1.72
N ALA A 147 -12.14 -17.01 -0.51
CA ALA A 147 -12.98 -18.16 -0.17
C ALA A 147 -14.47 -17.83 -0.11
N LEU A 148 -14.84 -16.66 0.40
CA LEU A 148 -16.24 -16.24 0.56
C LEU A 148 -17.00 -16.17 -0.78
N PRO A 149 -16.51 -15.44 -1.81
CA PRO A 149 -17.18 -15.39 -3.11
C PRO A 149 -17.25 -16.77 -3.80
N VAL A 150 -16.23 -17.61 -3.64
CA VAL A 150 -16.22 -18.97 -4.21
C VAL A 150 -17.28 -19.85 -3.54
N LEU A 151 -17.39 -19.81 -2.21
CA LEU A 151 -18.40 -20.56 -1.46
C LEU A 151 -19.82 -20.13 -1.86
N VAL A 152 -20.04 -18.83 -2.03
CA VAL A 152 -21.33 -18.29 -2.50
C VAL A 152 -21.62 -18.72 -3.94
N ALA A 153 -20.64 -18.67 -4.84
CA ALA A 153 -20.81 -19.12 -6.23
C ALA A 153 -21.19 -20.61 -6.31
N VAL A 154 -20.50 -21.47 -5.54
CA VAL A 154 -20.79 -22.92 -5.49
C VAL A 154 -22.19 -23.17 -4.92
N ARG A 155 -22.58 -22.45 -3.86
CA ARG A 155 -23.91 -22.58 -3.26
C ARG A 155 -25.02 -22.12 -4.21
N ALA A 156 -24.87 -20.97 -4.86
CA ALA A 156 -25.84 -20.45 -5.83
C ALA A 156 -26.03 -21.41 -7.00
N TRP A 157 -24.92 -21.95 -7.53
CA TRP A 157 -24.94 -22.95 -8.60
C TRP A 157 -25.66 -24.24 -8.18
N SER A 158 -25.38 -24.73 -6.97
CA SER A 158 -26.05 -25.93 -6.43
C SER A 158 -27.54 -25.73 -6.17
N ALA A 159 -27.98 -24.50 -5.94
CA ALA A 159 -29.37 -24.13 -5.72
C ALA A 159 -30.15 -23.79 -7.01
N GLY A 160 -29.48 -23.80 -8.18
CA GLY A 160 -30.08 -23.40 -9.46
C GLY A 160 -30.28 -21.89 -9.63
N ASP A 161 -29.72 -21.07 -8.73
CA ASP A 161 -29.80 -19.62 -8.80
C ASP A 161 -28.68 -19.06 -9.67
N TRP A 162 -28.99 -18.91 -10.96
CA TRP A 162 -28.06 -18.41 -11.96
C TRP A 162 -27.71 -16.93 -11.77
N LEU A 163 -28.62 -16.11 -11.23
CA LEU A 163 -28.37 -14.68 -10.97
C LEU A 163 -27.39 -14.50 -9.81
N GLY A 164 -27.61 -15.22 -8.69
CA GLY A 164 -26.66 -15.24 -7.57
C GLY A 164 -25.29 -15.78 -7.97
N GLY A 165 -25.25 -16.79 -8.85
CA GLY A 165 -24.01 -17.33 -9.41
C GLY A 165 -23.22 -16.31 -10.23
N LEU A 166 -23.89 -15.56 -11.11
CA LEU A 166 -23.27 -14.51 -11.91
C LEU A 166 -22.76 -13.35 -11.04
N ALA A 167 -23.52 -12.94 -10.02
CA ALA A 167 -23.10 -11.91 -9.08
C ALA A 167 -21.82 -12.32 -8.32
N ALA A 168 -21.74 -13.59 -7.88
CA ALA A 168 -20.57 -14.12 -7.20
C ALA A 168 -19.34 -14.20 -8.13
N ILE A 169 -19.51 -14.59 -9.40
CA ILE A 169 -18.43 -14.57 -10.40
C ILE A 169 -17.95 -13.14 -10.66
N ALA A 170 -18.86 -12.17 -10.77
CA ALA A 170 -18.52 -10.76 -10.92
C ALA A 170 -17.75 -10.23 -9.69
N ALA A 171 -18.13 -10.65 -8.48
CA ALA A 171 -17.40 -10.33 -7.25
C ALA A 171 -15.97 -10.90 -7.24
N ILE A 172 -15.80 -12.17 -7.65
CA ILE A 172 -14.47 -12.79 -7.83
C ILE A 172 -13.65 -11.98 -8.83
N GLY A 173 -14.23 -11.63 -9.98
CA GLY A 173 -13.59 -10.81 -11.00
C GLY A 173 -13.15 -9.44 -10.46
N CYS A 174 -13.99 -8.78 -9.66
CA CYS A 174 -13.67 -7.50 -9.02
C CYS A 174 -12.51 -7.63 -8.02
N VAL A 175 -12.49 -8.69 -7.21
CA VAL A 175 -11.40 -8.98 -6.27
C VAL A 175 -10.09 -9.21 -7.02
N VAL A 176 -10.09 -10.08 -8.05
CA VAL A 176 -8.89 -10.36 -8.86
C VAL A 176 -8.38 -9.12 -9.57
N ALA A 177 -9.28 -8.35 -10.20
CA ALA A 177 -8.93 -7.11 -10.86
C ALA A 177 -8.31 -6.10 -9.87
N ALA A 178 -8.90 -5.95 -8.68
CA ALA A 178 -8.33 -5.09 -7.65
C ALA A 178 -6.96 -5.59 -7.17
N THR A 179 -6.75 -6.90 -6.99
CA THR A 179 -5.43 -7.46 -6.67
C THR A 179 -4.40 -7.09 -7.74
N VAL A 180 -4.75 -7.19 -9.02
CA VAL A 180 -3.88 -6.79 -10.13
C VAL A 180 -3.57 -5.29 -10.04
N TYR A 181 -4.57 -4.43 -9.82
CA TYR A 181 -4.35 -2.99 -9.65
C TYR A 181 -3.48 -2.66 -8.44
N TYR A 182 -3.62 -3.40 -7.34
CA TYR A 182 -2.76 -3.27 -6.16
C TYR A 182 -1.32 -3.66 -6.45
N LEU A 183 -1.09 -4.75 -7.20
CA LEU A 183 0.25 -5.17 -7.63
C LEU A 183 0.89 -4.14 -8.57
N LEU A 184 0.11 -3.58 -9.50
CA LEU A 184 0.58 -2.51 -10.39
C LEU A 184 0.93 -1.25 -9.59
N ALA A 185 0.06 -0.82 -8.67
CA ALA A 185 0.32 0.32 -7.80
C ALA A 185 1.55 0.09 -6.92
N ALA A 186 1.76 -1.14 -6.42
CA ALA A 186 2.94 -1.51 -5.63
C ALA A 186 4.25 -1.34 -6.41
N ARG A 187 4.25 -1.54 -7.73
CA ARG A 187 5.42 -1.29 -8.61
C ARG A 187 5.67 0.20 -8.84
N GLU A 188 4.65 1.03 -8.65
CA GLU A 188 4.74 2.49 -8.73
C GLU A 188 5.00 3.15 -7.37
N VAL A 189 5.04 2.36 -6.27
CA VAL A 189 5.42 2.84 -4.95
C VAL A 189 6.87 3.31 -5.00
N GLY A 190 7.06 4.62 -4.88
CA GLY A 190 8.36 5.27 -4.94
C GLY A 190 8.62 6.06 -6.23
N ARG A 191 8.00 5.71 -7.36
CA ARG A 191 8.21 6.43 -8.64
C ARG A 191 7.83 7.91 -8.53
N TRP A 192 6.72 8.20 -7.87
CA TRP A 192 6.27 9.57 -7.66
C TRP A 192 7.32 10.44 -6.96
N ARG A 193 8.12 9.85 -6.06
CA ARG A 193 9.15 10.56 -5.29
C ARG A 193 10.33 10.91 -6.18
N GLN A 194 10.78 9.96 -6.99
CA GLN A 194 11.85 10.16 -7.96
C GLN A 194 11.46 11.24 -8.98
N ASP A 195 10.25 11.15 -9.53
CA ASP A 195 9.73 12.14 -10.48
C ASP A 195 9.63 13.54 -9.84
N PHE A 196 9.26 13.61 -8.55
CA PHE A 196 9.21 14.87 -7.80
C PHE A 196 10.61 15.46 -7.58
N LEU A 197 11.59 14.65 -7.16
CA LEU A 197 12.98 15.09 -6.97
C LEU A 197 13.58 15.62 -8.28
N ILE A 198 13.33 14.94 -9.40
CA ILE A 198 13.77 15.38 -10.73
C ILE A 198 13.13 16.72 -11.09
N GLN A 199 11.81 16.86 -10.90
CA GLN A 199 11.09 18.09 -11.23
C GLN A 199 11.56 19.30 -10.40
N GLU A 200 11.74 19.11 -9.09
CA GLU A 200 12.19 20.17 -8.17
C GLU A 200 13.73 20.33 -8.15
N ARG A 201 14.45 19.57 -8.99
CA ARG A 201 15.93 19.56 -9.10
C ARG A 201 16.63 19.32 -7.75
N LEU A 202 16.06 18.43 -6.95
CA LEU A 202 16.60 18.03 -5.65
C LEU A 202 17.50 16.80 -5.83
N THR A 203 18.73 16.88 -5.33
CA THR A 203 19.68 15.75 -5.36
C THR A 203 19.69 15.03 -4.02
N LEU A 204 19.65 13.69 -4.07
CA LEU A 204 19.80 12.87 -2.87
C LEU A 204 21.21 13.03 -2.30
N PRO A 205 21.37 13.25 -0.99
CA PRO A 205 22.69 13.31 -0.37
C PRO A 205 23.34 11.91 -0.33
N PRO A 206 24.67 11.83 -0.28
CA PRO A 206 25.36 10.56 -0.11
C PRO A 206 25.00 9.91 1.24
N VAL A 207 24.95 8.57 1.26
CA VAL A 207 24.75 7.82 2.51
C VAL A 207 26.03 7.91 3.36
N ARG A 208 25.88 8.18 4.66
CA ARG A 208 27.00 8.17 5.61
C ARG A 208 27.73 6.83 5.60
N GLU A 209 29.03 6.86 5.82
CA GLU A 209 29.89 5.66 5.85
C GLU A 209 29.36 4.61 6.84
N ASP A 210 28.92 5.05 8.02
CA ASP A 210 28.34 4.21 9.07
C ASP A 210 27.08 3.45 8.61
N TRP A 211 26.38 3.96 7.60
CA TRP A 211 25.13 3.40 7.08
C TRP A 211 25.32 2.59 5.80
N GLN A 212 26.52 2.57 5.23
CA GLN A 212 26.81 1.71 4.08
C GLN A 212 26.60 0.22 4.41
N VAL A 213 26.76 -0.17 5.68
CA VAL A 213 26.44 -1.52 6.17
C VAL A 213 24.97 -1.90 5.96
N LEU A 214 24.07 -0.92 5.83
CA LEU A 214 22.64 -1.15 5.56
C LEU A 214 22.34 -1.35 4.07
N LEU A 215 23.26 -0.98 3.18
CA LEU A 215 23.16 -1.17 1.73
C LEU A 215 23.72 -2.54 1.26
N GLY A 216 24.45 -3.24 2.14
CA GLY A 216 25.16 -4.48 1.87
C GLY A 216 24.37 -5.77 2.09
#